data_AF-A0A381WBS5-F1
#
_entry.id   AF-A0A381WBS5-F1
#
_cell.length_a   1.000
_cell.length_b   1.000
_cell.length_c   1.000
_cell.angle_alpha   90.00
_cell.angle_beta   90.00
_cell.angle_gamma   90.00
#
_symmetry.space_group_name_H-M   'P 1'
#
loop_
_entity.id
_entity.type
_entity.pdbx_description
1 polymer ?
#
loop_
_entity_poly.entity_id
_entity_poly.type
_entity_poly.pdbx_seq_one_letter_code
_entity_poly.pdbx_strand_id
1 'polypeptide(L)'
;MKSLYHHIRLIRPLNVFTSGLAMVLASGILGMLTETNTVIIVVTVVMCFTGAVNALNDVVDYKTDLVNRPMRPLPMGYVKKDT
;
A
#
# COMPACT_ATOMS: atom_id res chain seq x y z
N MET A 1 -9.90 -16.79 -6.92
CA MET A 1 -9.64 -16.32 -5.54
C MET A 1 -8.15 -16.16 -5.20
N LYS A 2 -7.24 -17.07 -5.59
CA LYS A 2 -5.79 -16.94 -5.29
C LYS A 2 -5.15 -15.67 -5.88
N SER A 3 -5.49 -15.29 -7.12
CA SER A 3 -4.95 -14.07 -7.75
C SER A 3 -5.25 -12.78 -6.96
N LEU A 4 -6.51 -12.59 -6.54
CA LEU A 4 -6.91 -11.41 -5.76
C LEU A 4 -6.15 -11.32 -4.44
N TYR A 5 -5.98 -12.44 -3.74
CA TYR A 5 -5.22 -12.51 -2.49
C TYR A 5 -3.77 -12.00 -2.68
N HIS A 6 -3.10 -12.38 -3.75
CA HIS A 6 -1.72 -11.96 -4.01
C HIS A 6 -1.60 -10.46 -4.30
N HIS A 7 -2.59 -9.88 -4.99
CA HIS A 7 -2.66 -8.43 -5.22
C HIS A 7 -2.93 -7.65 -3.92
N ILE A 8 -3.83 -8.17 -3.06
CA ILE A 8 -4.08 -7.57 -1.73
C ILE A 8 -2.81 -7.64 -0.87
N ARG A 9 -2.09 -8.76 -0.91
CA ARG A 9 -0.83 -8.92 -0.15
C ARG A 9 0.25 -7.93 -0.61
N LEU A 10 0.28 -7.61 -1.90
CA LEU A 10 1.25 -6.72 -2.53
C LEU A 10 1.10 -5.25 -2.09
N ILE A 11 -0.14 -4.77 -1.91
CA ILE A 11 -0.37 -3.41 -1.38
C ILE A 11 -0.06 -3.28 0.11
N ARG A 12 0.23 -4.37 0.83
CA ARG A 12 0.52 -4.44 2.28
C ARG A 12 -0.59 -3.74 3.10
N PRO A 13 -1.74 -4.41 3.32
CA PRO A 13 -2.95 -3.77 3.82
C PRO A 13 -2.79 -3.09 5.17
N LEU A 14 -1.93 -3.63 6.04
CA LEU A 14 -1.62 -2.98 7.32
C LEU A 14 -0.90 -1.65 7.12
N ASN A 15 0.04 -1.55 6.19
CA ASN A 15 0.75 -0.30 5.88
C ASN A 15 -0.20 0.75 5.28
N VAL A 16 -1.09 0.31 4.38
CA VAL A 16 -2.14 1.16 3.81
C VAL A 16 -3.07 1.68 4.90
N PHE A 17 -3.54 0.82 5.80
CA PHE A 17 -4.38 1.22 6.94
C PHE A 17 -3.67 2.22 7.85
N THR A 18 -2.41 1.96 8.23
CA THR A 18 -1.65 2.89 9.08
C THR A 18 -1.45 4.24 8.42
N SER A 19 -1.30 4.29 7.09
CA SER A 19 -1.19 5.56 6.34
C SER A 19 -2.48 6.40 6.41
N GLY A 20 -3.65 5.75 6.29
CA GLY A 20 -4.94 6.43 6.44
C GLY A 20 -5.18 6.91 7.87
N LEU A 21 -4.88 6.06 8.86
CA LEU A 21 -4.98 6.42 10.27
C LEU A 21 -4.09 7.63 10.60
N ALA A 22 -2.87 7.67 10.07
CA ALA A 22 -1.97 8.81 10.26
C ALA A 22 -2.57 10.12 9.74
N MET A 23 -3.29 10.10 8.61
CA MET A 23 -3.94 11.30 8.06
C MET A 23 -5.12 11.77 8.92
N VAL A 24 -5.91 10.84 9.48
CA VAL A 24 -6.98 11.19 10.43
C VAL A 24 -6.39 11.84 11.69
N LEU A 25 -5.33 11.25 12.26
CA LEU A 25 -4.65 11.80 13.43
C LEU A 25 -4.04 13.17 13.15
N ALA A 26 -3.38 13.34 11.99
CA ALA A 26 -2.84 14.63 11.56
C ALA A 26 -3.94 15.70 11.43
N SER A 27 -5.10 15.34 10.86
CA SER A 27 -6.26 16.23 10.82
C SER A 27 -6.77 16.59 12.23
N GLY A 28 -6.72 15.66 13.18
CA GLY A 28 -7.05 15.92 14.59
C GLY A 28 -6.12 16.94 15.23
N ILE A 29 -4.80 16.77 15.03
CA ILE A 29 -3.79 17.69 15.54
C ILE A 29 -3.96 19.11 14.96
N LEU A 30 -4.35 19.21 13.68
CA LEU A 30 -4.59 20.48 13.01
C LEU A 30 -5.96 21.11 13.31
N GLY A 31 -6.82 20.44 14.08
CA GLY A 31 -8.19 20.93 14.36
C GLY A 31 -9.13 20.88 13.15
N MET A 32 -8.80 20.08 12.13
CA MET A 32 -9.49 20.05 10.83
C MET A 32 -10.46 18.87 10.68
N LEU A 33 -10.78 18.13 11.75
CA LEU A 33 -11.63 16.94 11.67
C LEU A 33 -13.05 17.22 11.15
N THR A 34 -13.54 18.45 11.31
CA THR A 34 -14.86 18.88 10.82
C THR A 34 -14.86 19.10 9.30
N GLU A 35 -13.69 19.23 8.66
CA GLU A 35 -13.55 19.36 7.21
C GLU A 35 -13.60 17.98 6.54
N THR A 36 -14.73 17.27 6.75
CA THR A 36 -14.88 15.84 6.46
C THR A 36 -14.53 15.48 5.01
N ASN A 37 -14.93 16.33 4.05
CA ASN A 37 -14.62 16.12 2.63
C ASN A 37 -13.11 16.12 2.38
N THR A 38 -12.39 17.09 2.95
CA THR A 38 -10.94 17.19 2.85
C THR A 38 -10.26 16.00 3.50
N VAL A 39 -10.70 15.60 4.69
CA VAL A 39 -10.14 14.45 5.41
C VAL A 39 -10.32 13.16 4.61
N ILE A 40 -11.51 12.92 4.06
CA ILE A 40 -11.79 11.73 3.24
C ILE A 40 -10.86 11.72 2.01
N ILE A 41 -10.77 12.83 1.28
CA ILE A 41 -9.92 12.92 0.07
C ILE A 41 -8.46 12.64 0.43
N VAL A 42 -7.92 13.27 1.46
CA VAL A 42 -6.52 13.09 1.87
C VAL A 42 -6.25 11.66 2.31
N VAL A 43 -7.13 11.07 3.13
CA VAL A 43 -7.03 9.67 3.56
C VAL A 43 -7.02 8.74 2.34
N THR A 44 -7.96 8.90 1.41
CA THR A 44 -8.03 8.08 0.20
C THR A 44 -6.78 8.22 -0.66
N VAL A 45 -6.34 9.46 -0.93
CA VAL A 45 -5.14 9.73 -1.73
C VAL A 45 -3.90 9.08 -1.13
N VAL A 46 -3.69 9.25 0.18
CA VAL A 46 -2.52 8.70 0.87
C VAL A 46 -2.56 7.18 0.93
N MET A 47 -3.74 6.57 1.14
CA MET A 47 -3.90 5.12 1.10
C MET A 47 -3.61 4.54 -0.29
N CYS A 48 -4.13 5.17 -1.34
CA CYS A 48 -3.86 4.79 -2.73
C CYS A 48 -2.38 4.92 -3.07
N PHE A 49 -1.76 6.05 -2.71
CA PHE A 49 -0.34 6.30 -2.92
C PHE A 49 0.53 5.28 -2.17
N THR A 50 0.21 4.98 -0.91
CA THR A 50 0.92 3.98 -0.11
C THR A 50 0.82 2.60 -0.74
N GLY A 51 -0.36 2.21 -1.22
CA GLY A 51 -0.55 0.95 -1.95
C GLY A 51 0.32 0.88 -3.22
N ALA A 52 0.35 1.96 -4.01
CA ALA A 52 1.15 2.05 -5.22
C ALA A 52 2.67 1.98 -4.93
N VAL A 53 3.15 2.67 -3.90
CA VAL A 53 4.57 2.64 -3.52
C VAL A 53 4.96 1.28 -2.92
N ASN A 54 4.07 0.62 -2.17
CA ASN A 54 4.31 -0.75 -1.72
C ASN A 54 4.49 -1.71 -2.90
N ALA A 55 3.65 -1.57 -3.94
CA ALA A 55 3.75 -2.32 -5.18
C ALA A 55 5.05 -2.04 -5.93
N LEU A 56 5.38 -0.75 -6.09
CA LEU A 56 6.59 -0.30 -6.75
C LEU A 56 7.85 -0.84 -6.06
N ASN A 57 7.88 -0.85 -4.72
CA ASN A 57 9.01 -1.42 -3.98
C ASN A 57 9.23 -2.90 -4.32
N ASP A 58 8.17 -3.72 -4.41
CA ASP A 58 8.31 -5.13 -4.80
C ASP A 58 8.83 -5.28 -6.25
N VAL A 59 8.49 -4.35 -7.16
CA VAL A 59 8.99 -4.33 -8.54
C VAL A 59 10.48 -3.99 -8.59
N VAL A 60 10.90 -2.94 -7.89
CA VAL A 60 12.30 -2.49 -7.83
C VAL A 60 13.16 -3.53 -7.12
N ASP A 61 12.67 -4.10 -6.03
CA ASP A 61 13.38 -5.08 -5.21
C ASP A 61 13.36 -6.49 -5.80
N TYR A 62 12.70 -6.73 -6.95
CA TYR A 62 12.46 -8.08 -7.47
C TYR A 62 13.69 -9.00 -7.44
N LYS A 63 14.84 -8.54 -7.97
CA LYS A 63 16.08 -9.34 -8.01
C LYS A 63 16.60 -9.68 -6.61
N THR A 64 16.51 -8.73 -5.69
CA THR A 64 16.94 -8.88 -4.30
C THR A 64 15.97 -9.80 -3.53
N ASP A 65 14.68 -9.67 -3.80
CA ASP A 65 13.62 -10.46 -3.18
C ASP A 65 13.64 -11.93 -3.61
N LEU A 66 14.17 -12.26 -4.79
CA LEU A 66 14.41 -13.65 -5.18
C LEU A 66 15.29 -14.39 -4.16
N VAL A 67 16.21 -13.68 -3.48
CA VAL A 67 17.09 -14.22 -2.45
C VAL A 67 16.55 -13.94 -1.05
N ASN A 68 16.23 -12.68 -0.76
CA ASN A 68 15.93 -12.24 0.61
C ASN A 68 14.49 -12.52 1.04
N ARG A 69 13.54 -12.53 0.10
CA ARG A 69 12.09 -12.64 0.39
C ARG A 69 11.37 -13.47 -0.69
N PRO A 70 11.79 -14.73 -0.93
CA PRO A 70 11.30 -15.53 -2.06
C PRO A 70 9.79 -15.81 -1.99
N MET A 71 9.18 -15.68 -0.81
CA MET A 71 7.74 -15.89 -0.59
C MET A 71 6.87 -14.68 -0.95
N ARG A 72 7.45 -13.58 -1.47
CA ARG A 72 6.67 -12.41 -1.94
C ARG A 72 5.89 -12.74 -3.22
N PRO A 73 4.76 -12.06 -3.49
CA PRO A 73 3.92 -12.35 -4.65
C PRO A 73 4.63 -12.33 -6.00
N LEU A 74 5.56 -11.38 -6.21
CA LEU A 74 6.33 -11.24 -7.46
C LEU A 74 7.36 -12.38 -7.65
N PRO A 75 8.29 -12.64 -6.71
CA PRO A 75 9.22 -13.78 -6.81
C PRO A 75 8.53 -15.14 -7.01
N MET A 76 7.38 -15.35 -6.37
CA MET A 76 6.58 -16.58 -6.51
C MET A 76 5.88 -16.71 -7.88
N GLY A 77 5.92 -15.67 -8.73
CA GLY A 77 5.25 -15.66 -10.02
C GLY A 77 3.72 -15.58 -9.94
N TYR A 78 3.14 -15.32 -8.75
CA TYR A 78 1.69 -15.19 -8.57
C TYR A 78 1.15 -13.84 -9.04
N VAL A 79 2.01 -12.84 -9.12
CA VAL A 79 1.75 -11.55 -9.79
C VAL A 79 2.87 -11.36 -10.81
N LYS A 80 2.50 -11.13 -12.07
CA LYS A 80 3.47 -10.90 -13.14
C LYS A 80 3.99 -9.46 -13.06
N LYS A 81 5.29 -9.31 -13.28
CA LYS A 81 5.92 -8.02 -13.54
C LYS A 81 5.89 -7.78 -15.05
N ASP A 82 4.74 -7.38 -15.59
CA ASP A 82 4.61 -6.99 -16.99
C ASP A 82 5.09 -5.53 -17.13
N THR A 83 6.42 -5.34 -17.12
CA THR A 83 7.09 -4.04 -17.29
C THR A 83 8.52 -4.23 -17.73
#